data_AF-A0A643ATD0-F1
#
_entry.id   AF-A0A643ATD0-F1
#
_cell.length_a   1.000
_cell.length_b   1.000
_cell.length_c   1.000
_cell.angle_alpha   90.00
_cell.angle_beta   90.00
_cell.angle_gamma   90.00
#
_symmetry.space_group_name_H-M   'P 1'
#
loop_
_entity.id
_entity.type
_entity.pdbx_description
1 polymer ?
#
loop_
_entity_poly.entity_id
_entity_poly.type
_entity_poly.pdbx_seq_one_letter_code
_entity_poly.pdbx_strand_id
1 'polypeptide(L)'
;RLLVECQCDSSYVLLDINALSFKNLFKQCVVLLWSQQVEWKPQLLEVPPQTRFDYTVTNLAGGPKPHSPFDSQYHETTLKGGMFAGQLTKVGMQQMFALGERLRKNYVEDIPFLSPTFNPLEVFIRSTNIYRNLESTRCLLAGLFQCQKEGPVIIHTDEASSEVLYPNYQNCRSLRERTSVPPWISEDLKKVKEGMGIASSDGVDFLILLDNMAAEQVGWLSASGPG
;
A
#
# COMPACT_ATOMS: atom_id res chain seq x y z
N ARG A 1 9.85 17.68 13.75
CA ARG A 1 9.61 16.22 13.67
C ARG A 1 8.86 15.94 12.39
N LEU A 2 9.39 15.09 11.51
CA LEU A 2 8.69 14.63 10.32
C LEU A 2 7.72 13.51 10.72
N LEU A 3 6.44 13.67 10.42
CA LEU A 3 5.46 12.60 10.47
C LEU A 3 5.44 11.86 9.13
N VAL A 4 5.62 10.55 9.13
CA VAL A 4 5.55 9.69 7.95
C VAL A 4 4.31 8.83 8.07
N GLU A 5 3.30 9.05 7.22
CA GLU A 5 2.05 8.30 7.18
C GLU A 5 1.92 7.46 5.91
N CYS A 6 1.73 6.15 6.06
CA CYS A 6 1.37 5.28 4.94
C CYS A 6 -0.11 4.86 5.03
N GLN A 7 -0.91 5.32 4.08
CA GLN A 7 -2.37 5.20 4.09
C GLN A 7 -2.89 4.14 3.11
N CYS A 8 -4.00 3.51 3.48
CA CYS A 8 -4.81 2.73 2.57
C CYS A 8 -5.85 3.70 1.98
N ASP A 9 -5.65 4.20 0.75
CA ASP A 9 -6.72 4.80 -0.08
C ASP A 9 -6.86 6.35 -0.22
N SER A 10 -5.95 7.22 0.24
CA SER A 10 -5.95 8.66 -0.13
C SER A 10 -5.16 9.05 -1.40
N SER A 11 -5.77 9.65 -2.43
CA SER A 11 -5.23 9.88 -3.81
C SER A 11 -4.05 10.86 -3.93
N TYR A 12 -3.42 11.24 -2.83
CA TYR A 12 -2.41 12.29 -2.80
C TYR A 12 -1.24 11.88 -1.90
N VAL A 13 -0.01 12.13 -2.37
CA VAL A 13 1.12 12.27 -1.45
C VAL A 13 1.03 13.68 -0.90
N LEU A 14 0.57 13.84 0.33
CA LEU A 14 0.47 15.16 0.96
C LEU A 14 1.77 15.42 1.70
N LEU A 15 2.57 16.34 1.15
CA LEU A 15 3.80 16.84 1.75
C LEU A 15 3.50 18.21 2.35
N ASP A 16 3.26 18.22 3.65
CA ASP A 16 3.30 19.42 4.47
C ASP A 16 4.68 19.52 5.13
N ILE A 17 5.12 20.73 5.50
CA ILE A 17 6.48 21.00 6.02
C ILE A 17 6.86 20.10 7.23
N ASN A 18 5.87 19.48 7.89
CA ASN A 18 6.06 18.54 9.00
C ASN A 18 5.43 17.15 8.82
N ALA A 19 4.77 16.86 7.68
CA ALA A 19 4.07 15.59 7.47
C ALA A 19 4.17 15.13 6.01
N LEU A 20 4.56 13.87 5.82
CA LEU A 20 4.55 13.16 4.56
C LEU A 20 3.50 12.04 4.66
N SER A 21 2.40 12.19 3.95
CA SER A 21 1.46 11.09 3.71
C SER A 21 1.69 10.52 2.32
N PHE A 22 1.72 9.20 2.16
CA PHE A 22 1.89 8.55 0.87
C PHE A 22 1.03 7.30 0.69
N LYS A 23 0.76 7.00 -0.58
CA LYS A 23 0.07 5.79 -1.02
C LYS A 23 1.05 4.72 -1.43
N ASN A 24 0.64 3.47 -1.20
CA ASN A 24 1.19 2.34 -1.92
C ASN A 24 0.80 2.44 -3.39
N LEU A 25 1.79 2.68 -4.24
CA LEU A 25 1.54 2.95 -5.64
C LEU A 25 1.05 1.70 -6.40
N PHE A 26 1.31 0.47 -5.90
CA PHE A 26 0.91 -0.75 -6.61
C PHE A 26 0.49 -1.86 -5.66
N LYS A 27 -0.81 -2.12 -5.63
CA LYS A 27 -1.45 -3.25 -4.96
C LYS A 27 -1.56 -4.41 -5.97
N GLN A 28 -1.49 -5.64 -5.47
CA GLN A 28 -1.83 -6.83 -6.24
C GLN A 28 -3.34 -7.12 -6.16
N CYS A 29 -3.90 -7.69 -7.24
CA CYS A 29 -5.33 -7.90 -7.47
C CYS A 29 -6.12 -8.50 -6.29
N VAL A 30 -7.39 -8.12 -6.22
CA VAL A 30 -8.49 -8.94 -5.66
C VAL A 30 -9.15 -9.62 -6.86
N VAL A 31 -9.18 -10.95 -6.89
CA VAL A 31 -9.49 -11.82 -8.05
C VAL A 31 -10.66 -11.36 -8.95
N LEU A 32 -10.48 -11.47 -10.28
CA LEU A 32 -11.58 -11.56 -11.25
C LEU A 32 -11.63 -12.95 -11.92
N LEU A 33 -12.83 -13.49 -12.06
CA LEU A 33 -13.15 -14.77 -12.69
C LEU A 33 -13.10 -14.67 -14.23
N TRP A 34 -11.92 -14.48 -14.82
CA TRP A 34 -11.75 -14.58 -16.28
C TRP A 34 -10.85 -15.76 -16.68
N SER A 35 -11.08 -16.27 -17.90
CA SER A 35 -10.39 -17.42 -18.48
C SER A 35 -8.90 -17.18 -18.77
N GLN A 36 -8.44 -15.92 -18.76
CA GLN A 36 -7.04 -15.54 -18.99
C GLN A 36 -6.47 -14.69 -17.84
N GLN A 37 -6.41 -15.24 -16.64
CA GLN A 37 -5.67 -14.59 -15.54
C GLN A 37 -4.15 -14.59 -15.80
N VAL A 38 -3.53 -13.44 -15.56
CA VAL A 38 -2.07 -13.27 -15.48
C VAL A 38 -1.51 -14.12 -14.33
N GLU A 39 -0.34 -14.74 -14.54
CA GLU A 39 0.35 -15.51 -13.50
C GLU A 39 1.14 -14.59 -12.55
N TRP A 40 0.78 -14.65 -11.28
CA TRP A 40 1.43 -13.97 -10.17
C TRP A 40 2.39 -14.92 -9.46
N LYS A 41 3.67 -14.88 -9.85
CA LYS A 41 4.69 -15.82 -9.37
C LYS A 41 5.42 -15.30 -8.13
N PRO A 42 5.73 -16.15 -7.11
CA PRO A 42 6.37 -15.73 -5.86
C PRO A 42 7.70 -14.97 -6.00
N GLN A 43 8.41 -15.10 -7.12
CA GLN A 43 9.62 -14.32 -7.43
C GLN A 43 9.36 -12.81 -7.47
N LEU A 44 8.11 -12.39 -7.66
CA LEU A 44 7.72 -10.99 -7.53
C LEU A 44 7.79 -10.46 -6.10
N LEU A 45 7.93 -11.33 -5.09
CA LEU A 45 8.08 -10.96 -3.67
C LEU A 45 9.55 -10.87 -3.23
N GLU A 46 10.50 -11.14 -4.13
CA GLU A 46 11.93 -11.03 -3.81
C GLU A 46 12.30 -9.60 -3.37
N VAL A 47 12.81 -9.49 -2.15
CA VAL A 47 13.14 -8.18 -1.55
C VAL A 47 14.45 -7.65 -2.15
N PRO A 48 14.43 -6.49 -2.86
CA PRO A 48 15.66 -5.89 -3.38
C PRO A 48 16.62 -5.54 -2.23
N PRO A 49 17.91 -5.91 -2.30
CA PRO A 49 18.85 -5.76 -1.19
C PRO A 49 18.93 -4.35 -0.61
N GLN A 50 18.89 -3.32 -1.47
CA GLN A 50 18.96 -1.91 -1.10
C GLN A 50 17.75 -1.43 -0.29
N THR A 51 16.68 -2.21 -0.22
CA THR A 51 15.50 -1.85 0.57
C THR A 51 15.54 -2.42 1.99
N ARG A 52 16.46 -3.36 2.29
CA ARG A 52 16.47 -4.09 3.56
C ARG A 52 16.78 -3.15 4.72
N PHE A 53 15.79 -2.90 5.56
CA PHE A 53 15.87 -1.97 6.67
C PHE A 53 15.02 -2.46 7.84
N ASP A 54 15.66 -2.86 8.94
CA ASP A 54 14.94 -3.52 10.03
C ASP A 54 14.06 -2.55 10.82
N TYR A 55 12.82 -2.95 11.05
CA TYR A 55 11.82 -2.19 11.80
C TYR A 55 11.04 -3.09 12.77
N THR A 56 10.38 -2.44 13.73
CA THR A 56 9.41 -3.07 14.63
C THR A 56 8.07 -2.36 14.51
N VAL A 57 6.99 -3.06 14.88
CA VAL A 57 5.62 -2.52 14.81
C VAL A 57 5.00 -2.56 16.18
N THR A 58 4.39 -1.44 16.58
CA THR A 58 3.69 -1.30 17.86
C THR A 58 2.33 -0.66 17.63
N ASN A 59 1.44 -0.78 18.62
CA ASN A 59 0.23 0.04 18.62
C ASN A 59 0.59 1.53 18.88
N LEU A 60 -0.39 2.43 18.80
CA LEU A 60 -0.17 3.86 19.05
C LEU A 60 0.36 4.18 20.47
N ALA A 61 0.14 3.31 21.45
CA ALA A 61 0.64 3.44 22.82
C ALA A 61 2.02 2.80 23.05
N GLY A 62 2.66 2.24 22.01
CA GLY A 62 3.95 1.53 22.12
C GLY A 62 3.85 0.09 22.63
N GLY A 63 2.63 -0.45 22.72
CA GLY A 63 2.36 -1.85 23.06
C GLY A 63 2.47 -2.81 21.86
N PRO A 64 2.00 -4.06 22.00
CA PRO A 64 2.11 -5.06 20.93
C PRO A 64 1.37 -4.63 19.64
N LYS A 65 1.87 -5.08 18.49
CA LYS A 65 1.23 -4.89 17.18
C LYS A 65 -0.22 -5.45 17.23
N PRO A 66 -1.24 -4.64 16.86
CA PRO A 66 -2.62 -5.13 16.77
C PRO A 66 -2.79 -6.25 15.74
N HIS A 67 -3.88 -7.01 15.85
CA HIS A 67 -4.28 -7.95 14.81
C HIS A 67 -4.67 -7.21 13.52
N SER A 68 -4.32 -7.78 12.36
CA SER A 68 -4.71 -7.26 11.04
C SER A 68 -5.81 -8.14 10.42
N PRO A 69 -7.08 -7.70 10.44
CA PRO A 69 -8.15 -8.43 9.77
C PRO A 69 -7.96 -8.42 8.25
N PHE A 70 -7.39 -7.35 7.70
CA PHE A 70 -7.12 -7.24 6.26
C PHE A 70 -6.06 -8.23 5.80
N ASP A 71 -4.94 -8.35 6.53
CA ASP A 71 -3.93 -9.33 6.16
C ASP A 71 -4.53 -10.74 6.20
N SER A 72 -5.33 -11.06 7.21
CA SER A 72 -6.03 -12.36 7.31
C SER A 72 -6.92 -12.60 6.09
N GLN A 73 -7.75 -11.63 5.72
CA GLN A 73 -8.62 -11.71 4.54
C GLN A 73 -7.83 -11.87 3.23
N TYR A 74 -6.70 -11.17 3.07
CA TYR A 74 -5.86 -11.30 1.87
C TYR A 74 -5.22 -12.69 1.75
N HIS A 75 -4.90 -13.34 2.87
CA HIS A 75 -4.32 -14.69 2.87
C HIS A 75 -5.34 -15.79 2.51
N GLU A 76 -6.64 -15.51 2.63
CA GLU A 76 -7.70 -16.44 2.18
C GLU A 76 -7.71 -16.60 0.65
N THR A 77 -7.12 -15.64 -0.08
CA THR A 77 -7.11 -15.63 -1.54
C THR A 77 -5.71 -15.91 -2.10
N THR A 78 -5.54 -17.07 -2.73
CA THR A 78 -4.34 -17.39 -3.52
C THR A 78 -4.62 -17.14 -5.00
N LEU A 79 -3.80 -16.29 -5.61
CA LEU A 79 -3.87 -15.95 -7.02
C LEU A 79 -3.22 -17.03 -7.88
N LYS A 80 -3.60 -17.09 -9.16
CA LYS A 80 -2.94 -17.95 -10.15
C LYS A 80 -1.44 -17.65 -10.17
N GLY A 81 -0.61 -18.67 -9.99
CA GLY A 81 0.85 -18.54 -9.83
C GLY A 81 1.35 -18.70 -8.39
N GLY A 82 0.46 -18.70 -7.39
CA GLY A 82 0.76 -19.10 -6.01
C GLY A 82 1.00 -17.98 -5.01
N MET A 83 0.86 -16.71 -5.41
CA MET A 83 0.95 -15.57 -4.49
C MET A 83 -0.39 -15.31 -3.78
N PHE A 84 -0.34 -14.84 -2.52
CA PHE A 84 -1.51 -14.28 -1.86
C PHE A 84 -1.92 -12.94 -2.47
N ALA A 85 -3.20 -12.59 -2.35
CA ALA A 85 -3.70 -11.30 -2.79
C ALA A 85 -3.10 -10.13 -1.99
N GLY A 86 -3.12 -8.93 -2.57
CA GLY A 86 -2.79 -7.68 -1.86
C GLY A 86 -1.35 -7.53 -1.35
N GLN A 87 -0.41 -8.39 -1.80
CA GLN A 87 1.01 -8.32 -1.42
C GLN A 87 1.75 -7.20 -2.16
N LEU A 88 2.83 -6.68 -1.53
CA LEU A 88 3.72 -5.71 -2.17
C LEU A 88 4.78 -6.46 -3.00
N THR A 89 4.89 -6.14 -4.28
CA THR A 89 5.88 -6.74 -5.18
C THR A 89 7.20 -5.97 -5.17
N LYS A 90 8.26 -6.57 -5.71
CA LYS A 90 9.59 -5.96 -5.89
C LYS A 90 9.55 -4.65 -6.67
N VAL A 91 8.63 -4.52 -7.63
CA VAL A 91 8.40 -3.28 -8.38
C VAL A 91 7.90 -2.18 -7.45
N GLY A 92 6.88 -2.50 -6.63
CA GLY A 92 6.37 -1.62 -5.59
C GLY A 92 7.46 -1.22 -4.59
N MET A 93 8.27 -2.17 -4.13
CA MET A 93 9.40 -1.91 -3.23
C MET A 93 10.40 -0.91 -3.83
N GLN A 94 10.79 -1.08 -5.10
CA GLN A 94 11.71 -0.17 -5.79
C GLN A 94 11.14 1.25 -5.95
N GLN A 95 9.84 1.38 -6.24
CA GLN A 95 9.21 2.69 -6.35
C GLN A 95 9.16 3.43 -5.01
N MET A 96 8.87 2.71 -3.93
CA MET A 96 8.90 3.28 -2.60
C MET A 96 10.31 3.69 -2.19
N PHE A 97 11.32 2.90 -2.56
CA PHE A 97 12.73 3.27 -2.38
C PHE A 97 13.09 4.54 -3.16
N ALA A 98 12.73 4.62 -4.45
CA ALA A 98 12.97 5.82 -5.27
C ALA A 98 12.24 7.05 -4.73
N LEU A 99 11.04 6.89 -4.16
CA LEU A 99 10.36 7.97 -3.42
C LEU A 99 11.19 8.41 -2.21
N GLY A 100 11.75 7.47 -1.44
CA GLY A 100 12.68 7.76 -0.36
C GLY A 100 13.90 8.57 -0.82
N GLU A 101 14.53 8.19 -1.93
CA GLU A 101 15.67 8.92 -2.49
C GLU A 101 15.31 10.34 -2.92
N ARG A 102 14.13 10.52 -3.52
CA ARG A 102 13.63 11.87 -3.84
C ARG A 102 13.44 12.74 -2.60
N LEU A 103 12.95 12.15 -1.51
CA LEU A 103 12.78 12.84 -0.24
C LEU A 103 14.14 13.17 0.39
N ARG A 104 15.12 12.28 0.27
CA ARG A 104 16.51 12.54 0.70
C ARG A 104 17.08 13.75 -0.03
N LYS A 105 16.91 13.78 -1.36
CA LYS A 105 17.37 14.92 -2.17
C LYS A 105 16.81 16.24 -1.65
N ASN A 106 15.52 16.28 -1.35
CA ASN A 106 14.84 17.50 -0.89
C ASN A 106 15.18 17.89 0.57
N TYR A 107 15.20 16.92 1.50
CA TYR A 107 15.17 17.18 2.95
C TYR A 107 16.45 16.82 3.71
N VAL A 108 17.45 16.26 3.01
CA VAL A 108 18.78 15.98 3.56
C VAL A 108 19.84 16.76 2.77
N GLU A 109 19.76 16.74 1.44
CA GLU A 109 20.82 17.27 0.57
C GLU A 109 20.60 18.74 0.20
N ASP A 110 19.46 19.09 -0.38
CA ASP A 110 19.16 20.45 -0.84
C ASP A 110 18.85 21.38 0.34
N ILE A 111 18.14 20.85 1.34
CA ILE A 111 17.83 21.52 2.60
C ILE A 111 18.22 20.56 3.72
N PRO A 112 19.17 20.89 4.61
CA PRO A 112 19.60 20.02 5.71
C PRO A 112 18.57 20.05 6.85
N PHE A 113 17.34 19.63 6.55
CA PHE A 113 16.23 19.61 7.50
C PHE A 113 16.23 18.34 8.36
N LEU A 114 16.62 17.20 7.78
CA LEU A 114 16.75 15.92 8.46
C LEU A 114 18.22 15.49 8.53
N SER A 115 18.54 14.72 9.57
CA SER A 115 19.80 14.01 9.65
C SER A 115 19.97 13.04 8.46
N PRO A 116 21.20 12.87 7.92
CA PRO A 116 21.45 11.92 6.83
C PRO A 116 21.17 10.45 7.19
N THR A 117 21.17 10.16 8.49
CA THR A 117 20.92 8.89 9.16
C THR A 117 19.56 8.93 9.87
N PHE A 118 18.84 7.81 9.92
CA PHE A 118 17.55 7.78 10.62
C PHE A 118 17.74 8.06 12.12
N ASN A 119 17.09 9.14 12.60
CA ASN A 119 17.04 9.53 14.00
C ASN A 119 15.59 9.40 14.55
N PRO A 120 15.33 8.51 15.52
CA PRO A 120 13.99 8.33 16.11
C PRO A 120 13.40 9.59 16.76
N LEU A 121 14.23 10.58 17.13
CA LEU A 121 13.75 11.83 17.72
C LEU A 121 13.23 12.82 16.67
N GLU A 122 13.70 12.69 15.42
CA GLU A 122 13.34 13.55 14.30
C GLU A 122 12.12 13.03 13.54
N VAL A 123 11.90 11.72 13.52
CA VAL A 123 10.90 11.08 12.66
C VAL A 123 9.90 10.27 13.49
N PHE A 124 8.62 10.58 13.32
CA PHE A 124 7.51 9.78 13.84
C PHE A 124 6.86 9.03 12.67
N ILE A 125 6.65 7.73 12.80
CA ILE A 125 6.19 6.88 11.71
C ILE A 125 4.86 6.22 12.08
N ARG A 126 3.85 6.40 11.23
CA ARG A 126 2.53 5.78 11.36
C ARG A 126 2.13 5.08 10.06
N SER A 127 1.50 3.93 10.17
CA SER A 127 0.93 3.23 9.02
C SER A 127 -0.37 2.55 9.42
N THR A 128 -1.27 2.32 8.46
CA THR A 128 -2.35 1.36 8.67
C THR A 128 -1.77 -0.04 8.91
N ASN A 129 -2.41 -0.85 9.75
CA ASN A 129 -1.95 -2.21 10.05
C ASN A 129 -2.18 -3.22 8.91
N ILE A 130 -1.56 -3.01 7.76
CA ILE A 130 -1.65 -3.86 6.56
C ILE A 130 -0.23 -4.11 6.04
N TYR A 131 0.15 -5.36 5.81
CA TYR A 131 1.54 -5.76 5.56
C TYR A 131 2.21 -4.98 4.42
N ARG A 132 1.54 -4.84 3.28
CA ARG A 132 2.07 -4.04 2.15
C ARG A 132 2.37 -2.58 2.52
N ASN A 133 1.64 -1.97 3.45
CA ASN A 133 1.85 -0.58 3.86
C ASN A 133 3.06 -0.47 4.80
N LEU A 134 3.26 -1.47 5.66
CA LEU A 134 4.46 -1.60 6.48
C LEU A 134 5.71 -1.78 5.61
N GLU A 135 5.65 -2.67 4.62
CA GLU A 135 6.78 -2.94 3.71
C GLU A 135 7.11 -1.75 2.79
N SER A 136 6.10 -1.01 2.33
CA SER A 136 6.32 0.24 1.61
C SER A 136 6.99 1.30 2.47
N THR A 137 6.58 1.41 3.73
CA THR A 137 7.20 2.32 4.71
C THR A 137 8.67 1.95 4.93
N ARG A 138 8.97 0.65 5.08
CA ARG A 138 10.36 0.15 5.14
C ARG A 138 11.17 0.60 3.92
N CYS A 139 10.65 0.38 2.71
CA CYS A 139 11.37 0.70 1.48
C CYS A 139 11.60 2.21 1.31
N LEU A 140 10.62 3.03 1.68
CA LEU A 140 10.77 4.49 1.70
C LEU A 140 11.86 4.94 2.66
N LEU A 141 11.86 4.42 3.89
CA LEU A 141 12.88 4.76 4.89
C LEU A 141 14.27 4.29 4.44
N ALA A 142 14.36 3.13 3.79
CA ALA A 142 15.60 2.62 3.22
C ALA A 142 16.19 3.58 2.17
N GLY A 143 15.36 4.16 1.29
CA GLY A 143 15.81 5.16 0.32
C GLY A 143 16.12 6.52 0.95
N LEU A 144 15.29 6.98 1.89
CA LEU A 144 15.46 8.27 2.57
C LEU A 144 16.76 8.33 3.38
N PHE A 145 17.02 7.28 4.17
CA PHE A 145 18.16 7.24 5.09
C PHE A 145 19.28 6.31 4.61
N GLN A 146 19.21 5.80 3.38
CA GLN A 146 20.25 4.95 2.78
C GLN A 146 20.61 3.75 3.66
N CYS A 147 19.57 3.13 4.23
CA CYS A 147 19.66 2.05 5.21
C CYS A 147 20.50 2.34 6.47
N GLN A 148 20.77 3.62 6.78
CA GLN A 148 21.49 4.02 7.98
C GLN A 148 20.52 4.43 9.09
N LYS A 149 20.79 3.99 10.33
CA LYS A 149 19.98 4.31 11.51
C LYS A 149 20.82 4.43 12.76
N GLU A 150 20.48 5.41 13.60
CA GLU A 150 21.09 5.62 14.91
C GLU A 150 20.33 4.91 16.04
N GLY A 151 19.08 4.52 15.78
CA GLY A 151 18.22 3.86 16.74
C GLY A 151 17.17 2.96 16.09
N PRO A 152 16.28 2.36 16.91
CA PRO A 152 15.24 1.47 16.41
C PRO A 152 14.21 2.23 15.57
N VAL A 153 13.83 1.64 14.43
CA VAL A 153 12.71 2.10 13.61
C VAL A 153 11.44 1.48 14.16
N ILE A 154 10.52 2.32 14.65
CA ILE A 154 9.24 1.89 15.20
C ILE A 154 8.12 2.44 14.31
N ILE A 155 7.33 1.56 13.73
CA ILE A 155 6.12 1.91 12.97
C ILE A 155 4.93 1.76 13.90
N HIS A 156 4.20 2.85 14.12
CA HIS A 156 2.98 2.82 14.91
C HIS A 156 1.77 2.50 14.02
N THR A 157 0.94 1.57 14.47
CA THR A 157 -0.33 1.23 13.83
C THR A 157 -1.47 1.29 14.83
N ASP A 158 -2.71 1.33 14.34
CA ASP A 158 -3.90 1.29 15.19
C ASP A 158 -4.75 0.07 14.89
N GLU A 159 -5.72 -0.21 15.76
CA GLU A 159 -6.74 -1.22 15.50
C GLU A 159 -7.61 -0.83 14.29
N ALA A 160 -8.04 -1.81 13.50
CA ALA A 160 -8.89 -1.54 12.34
C ALA A 160 -10.23 -0.87 12.72
N SER A 161 -10.70 -1.09 13.95
CA SER A 161 -11.93 -0.49 14.47
C SER A 161 -11.81 1.02 14.74
N SER A 162 -10.63 1.50 15.12
CA SER A 162 -10.35 2.89 15.48
C SER A 162 -9.53 3.64 14.44
N GLU A 163 -9.07 2.96 13.38
CA GLU A 163 -8.22 3.57 12.37
C GLU A 163 -8.89 4.75 11.66
N VAL A 164 -8.10 5.80 11.46
CA VAL A 164 -8.50 7.07 10.81
C VAL A 164 -7.72 7.35 9.54
N LEU A 165 -6.67 6.56 9.25
CA LEU A 165 -5.89 6.66 8.01
C LEU A 165 -6.62 6.15 6.76
N TYR A 166 -7.87 5.70 6.90
CA TYR A 166 -8.81 5.47 5.81
C TYR A 166 -10.25 5.75 6.29
N PRO A 167 -11.20 6.01 5.38
CA PRO A 167 -12.60 6.18 5.74
C PRO A 167 -13.17 4.89 6.37
N ASN A 168 -13.38 4.91 7.69
CA ASN A 168 -13.79 3.73 8.44
C ASN A 168 -15.32 3.52 8.42
N TYR A 169 -15.86 3.05 7.29
CA TYR A 169 -17.31 2.83 7.11
C TYR A 169 -17.91 1.76 8.04
N GLN A 170 -17.10 0.81 8.49
CA GLN A 170 -17.55 -0.25 9.38
C GLN A 170 -17.91 0.32 10.76
N ASN A 171 -17.08 1.23 11.26
CA ASN A 171 -17.19 1.76 12.63
C ASN A 171 -17.81 3.17 12.68
N CYS A 172 -17.86 3.90 11.56
CA CYS A 172 -18.53 5.21 11.48
C CYS A 172 -19.93 5.10 10.83
N ARG A 173 -20.97 4.96 11.68
CA ARG A 173 -22.37 4.83 11.25
C ARG A 173 -22.83 5.96 10.33
N SER A 174 -22.57 7.21 10.74
CA SER A 174 -23.00 8.40 9.99
C SER A 174 -22.36 8.48 8.60
N LEU A 175 -21.12 8.00 8.46
CA LEU A 175 -20.43 7.94 7.17
C LEU A 175 -21.06 6.88 6.27
N ARG A 176 -21.32 5.67 6.81
CA ARG A 176 -21.96 4.57 6.07
C ARG A 176 -23.35 4.92 5.56
N GLU A 177 -24.14 5.65 6.35
CA GLU A 177 -25.51 6.05 5.95
C GLU A 177 -25.53 7.13 4.86
N ARG A 178 -24.41 7.85 4.65
CA ARG A 178 -24.31 8.94 3.66
C ARG A 178 -23.67 8.52 2.34
N THR A 179 -23.09 7.33 2.26
CA THR A 179 -22.53 6.80 1.03
C THR A 179 -23.60 6.06 0.23
N SER A 180 -24.08 6.68 -0.85
CA SER A 180 -24.94 6.04 -1.85
C SER A 180 -24.22 5.99 -3.19
N VAL A 181 -24.18 4.81 -3.83
CA VAL A 181 -23.69 4.69 -5.21
C VAL A 181 -24.74 5.30 -6.15
N PRO A 182 -24.37 6.25 -7.01
CA PRO A 182 -25.32 6.83 -7.95
C PRO A 182 -25.85 5.83 -8.99
N PRO A 183 -27.11 5.98 -9.47
CA PRO A 183 -27.73 5.02 -10.39
C PRO A 183 -26.96 4.80 -11.69
N TRP A 184 -26.39 5.85 -12.28
CA TRP A 184 -25.66 5.76 -13.55
C TRP A 184 -24.41 4.87 -13.46
N ILE A 185 -23.75 4.82 -12.30
CA ILE A 185 -22.60 3.92 -12.07
C ILE A 185 -23.06 2.46 -12.15
N SER A 186 -24.25 2.14 -11.66
CA SER A 186 -24.79 0.79 -11.74
C SER A 186 -25.09 0.37 -13.20
N GLU A 187 -25.55 1.30 -14.03
CA GLU A 187 -25.82 1.04 -15.46
C GLU A 187 -24.53 0.77 -16.23
N ASP A 188 -23.50 1.60 -15.99
CA ASP A 188 -22.21 1.41 -16.66
C ASP A 188 -21.52 0.13 -16.18
N LEU A 189 -21.61 -0.21 -14.89
CA LEU A 189 -21.07 -1.47 -14.37
C LEU A 189 -21.70 -2.67 -15.06
N LYS A 190 -23.02 -2.62 -15.31
CA LYS A 190 -23.73 -3.67 -16.05
C LYS A 190 -23.20 -3.81 -17.48
N LYS A 191 -23.03 -2.70 -18.20
CA LYS A 191 -22.47 -2.69 -19.57
C LYS A 191 -21.05 -3.26 -19.60
N VAL A 192 -20.19 -2.87 -18.64
CA VAL A 192 -18.82 -3.39 -18.55
C VAL A 192 -18.82 -4.89 -18.27
N LYS A 193 -19.63 -5.35 -17.30
CA LYS A 193 -19.75 -6.79 -17.01
C LYS A 193 -20.22 -7.59 -18.23
N GLU A 194 -21.24 -7.12 -18.95
CA GLU A 194 -21.72 -7.74 -20.19
C GLU A 194 -20.65 -7.79 -21.28
N GLY A 195 -19.95 -6.66 -21.52
CA GLY A 195 -18.88 -6.58 -22.51
C GLY A 195 -17.67 -7.48 -22.21
N MET A 196 -17.44 -7.77 -20.92
CA MET A 196 -16.35 -8.63 -20.46
C MET A 196 -16.78 -10.07 -20.17
N GLY A 197 -18.05 -10.43 -20.42
CA GLY A 197 -18.59 -11.76 -20.17
C GLY A 197 -18.65 -12.16 -18.68
N ILE A 198 -18.69 -11.19 -17.75
CA ILE A 198 -18.86 -11.43 -16.32
C ILE A 198 -20.35 -11.66 -16.02
N ALA A 199 -20.68 -12.69 -15.24
CA ALA A 199 -22.07 -12.93 -14.86
C ALA A 199 -22.59 -11.79 -13.97
N SER A 200 -23.85 -11.41 -14.17
CA SER A 200 -24.49 -10.38 -13.35
C SER A 200 -24.52 -10.74 -11.86
N SER A 201 -24.57 -12.04 -11.53
CA SER A 201 -24.49 -12.60 -10.17
C SER A 201 -23.13 -12.45 -9.49
N ASP A 202 -22.06 -12.22 -10.24
CA ASP A 202 -20.72 -12.10 -9.66
C ASP A 202 -20.59 -10.77 -8.93
N GLY A 203 -20.08 -10.80 -7.69
CA GLY A 203 -19.90 -9.62 -6.83
C GLY A 203 -18.76 -8.68 -7.26
N VAL A 204 -18.67 -8.38 -8.56
CA VAL A 204 -17.66 -7.51 -9.15
C VAL A 204 -18.17 -6.07 -9.26
N ASP A 205 -17.39 -5.13 -8.74
CA ASP A 205 -17.61 -3.69 -8.88
C ASP A 205 -16.46 -3.01 -9.65
N PHE A 206 -16.58 -1.70 -9.86
CA PHE A 206 -15.55 -0.92 -10.56
C PHE A 206 -14.23 -0.81 -9.81
N LEU A 207 -14.22 -0.94 -8.48
CA LEU A 207 -12.97 -0.91 -7.71
C LEU A 207 -12.18 -2.19 -7.96
N ILE A 208 -12.86 -3.34 -7.98
CA ILE A 208 -12.24 -4.63 -8.33
C ILE A 208 -11.73 -4.58 -9.78
N LEU A 209 -12.52 -4.07 -10.73
CA LEU A 209 -12.08 -3.93 -12.13
C LEU A 209 -10.83 -3.04 -12.26
N LEU A 210 -10.85 -1.87 -11.62
CA LEU A 210 -9.74 -0.92 -11.63
C LEU A 210 -8.48 -1.51 -11.00
N ASP A 211 -8.61 -2.19 -9.86
CA ASP A 211 -7.50 -2.83 -9.16
C ASP A 211 -6.84 -3.90 -10.05
N ASN A 212 -7.63 -4.69 -10.78
CA ASN A 212 -7.09 -5.70 -11.69
C ASN A 212 -6.39 -5.07 -12.90
N MET A 213 -7.03 -4.08 -13.54
CA MET A 213 -6.43 -3.39 -14.70
C MET A 213 -5.09 -2.73 -14.35
N ALA A 214 -5.04 -2.03 -13.21
CA ALA A 214 -3.83 -1.35 -12.76
C ALA A 214 -2.71 -2.34 -12.39
N ALA A 215 -3.06 -3.43 -11.71
CA ALA A 215 -2.09 -4.47 -11.32
C ALA A 215 -1.55 -5.23 -12.55
N GLU A 216 -2.42 -5.59 -13.51
CA GLU A 216 -2.02 -6.29 -14.72
C GLU A 216 -1.07 -5.44 -15.56
N GLN A 217 -1.37 -4.17 -15.81
CA GLN A 217 -0.51 -3.27 -16.60
C GLN A 217 0.94 -3.28 -16.10
N VAL A 218 1.16 -3.45 -14.80
CA VAL A 218 2.47 -3.55 -14.16
C VAL A 218 3.06 -4.96 -14.22
N GLY A 219 2.22 -5.99 -14.10
CA GLY A 219 2.60 -7.38 -14.34
C GLY A 219 3.15 -7.59 -15.76
N TRP A 220 2.50 -7.00 -16.77
CA TRP A 220 2.95 -7.01 -18.16
C TRP A 220 4.31 -6.30 -18.33
N LEU A 221 4.49 -5.11 -17.72
CA LEU A 221 5.77 -4.39 -17.70
C LEU A 221 6.90 -5.18 -17.03
N SER A 222 6.56 -6.09 -16.11
CA SER A 222 7.53 -6.96 -15.41
C SER A 222 7.88 -8.23 -16.20
N ALA A 223 7.00 -8.66 -17.11
CA ALA A 223 7.19 -9.84 -17.96
C ALA A 223 7.94 -9.51 -19.27
N SER A 224 7.80 -8.28 -19.77
CA SER A 224 8.64 -7.73 -20.84
C SER A 224 9.95 -7.22 -20.25
N GLY A 225 10.94 -8.09 -20.06
CA GLY A 225 12.31 -7.68 -19.75
C GLY A 225 12.92 -6.80 -20.86
N PRO A 226 13.99 -6.03 -20.58
CA PRO A 226 14.66 -5.24 -21.61
C PRO A 226 15.24 -6.21 -22.66
N GLY A 227 14.81 -6.04 -23.90
CA GLY A 227 15.48 -6.60 -25.08
C GLY A 227 16.74 -5.83 -25.41
#